data_AF-A0A729Q4X7-F1
#
_entry.id   AF-A0A729Q4X7-F1
#
_cell.length_a   1.000
_cell.length_b   1.000
_cell.length_c   1.000
_cell.angle_alpha   90.00
_cell.angle_beta   90.00
_cell.angle_gamma   90.00
#
_symmetry.space_group_name_H-M   'P 1'
#
loop_
_entity.id
_entity.type
_entity.pdbx_description
1 polymer ?
#
loop_
_entity_poly.entity_id
_entity_poly.type
_entity_poly.pdbx_seq_one_letter_code
_entity_poly.pdbx_strand_id
1 'polypeptide(L)'
;MHPFTSLTLWALAACTTLLLPAQTVLPVYSAATFLCLLAQKSTRRRAKYVAWLMLSLGFGLWLVHGGWLTEWISRQPRDPQRWIYAVTLWLRLLAIVSTSQLWMQYVPVSRFMRALFASRLPPGVAYLFAGPLLVVEQLKHQLAIIHEAQRARGVPLDEGWYQRLRAMPALIVPLTQNALNNLAIRGAALDMRGFRLHRTRTTLWAPKDSVLQRVARYGMVLLILAEAGVWIWLR
;
A
#
# COMPACT_ATOMS: atom_id res chain seq x y z
N MET A 1 -3.54 -11.30 15.65
CA MET A 1 -4.16 -9.99 15.95
C MET A 1 -5.26 -9.69 14.94
N HIS A 2 -6.26 -8.89 15.32
CA HIS A 2 -7.28 -8.39 14.39
C HIS A 2 -6.63 -7.49 13.31
N PRO A 3 -6.98 -7.63 12.01
CA PRO A 3 -6.35 -6.86 10.93
C PRO A 3 -6.39 -5.34 11.08
N PHE A 4 -7.46 -4.77 11.63
CA PHE A 4 -7.52 -3.34 11.90
C PHE A 4 -6.62 -2.90 13.05
N THR A 5 -6.39 -3.75 14.05
CA THR A 5 -5.48 -3.43 15.15
C THR A 5 -4.04 -3.45 14.67
N SER A 6 -3.66 -4.39 13.81
CA SER A 6 -2.32 -4.36 13.19
C SER A 6 -2.16 -3.24 12.18
N LEU A 7 -3.22 -2.87 11.44
CA LEU A 7 -3.20 -1.71 10.53
C LEU A 7 -3.02 -0.39 11.30
N THR A 8 -3.74 -0.21 12.40
CA THR A 8 -3.59 0.98 13.26
C THR A 8 -2.23 1.02 13.94
N LEU A 9 -1.66 -0.12 14.33
CA LEU A 9 -0.29 -0.20 14.82
C LEU A 9 0.73 0.24 13.76
N TRP A 10 0.58 -0.20 12.50
CA TRP A 10 1.42 0.26 11.41
C TRP A 10 1.25 1.76 11.14
N ALA A 11 0.01 2.27 11.15
CA ALA A 11 -0.28 3.68 10.95
C ALA A 11 0.33 4.56 12.05
N LEU A 12 0.26 4.11 13.31
CA LEU A 12 0.93 4.76 14.44
C LEU A 12 2.43 4.75 14.22
N ALA A 13 3.03 3.58 13.96
CA ALA A 13 4.47 3.47 13.69
C ALA A 13 4.92 4.42 12.57
N ALA A 14 4.13 4.55 11.50
CA ALA A 14 4.40 5.48 10.41
C ALA A 14 4.27 6.96 10.83
N CYS A 15 3.24 7.32 11.60
CA CYS A 15 3.08 8.68 12.12
C CYS A 15 4.22 9.07 13.06
N THR A 16 4.55 8.20 14.01
CA THR A 16 5.66 8.40 14.95
C THR A 16 6.97 8.64 14.21
N THR A 17 7.24 7.94 13.09
CA THR A 17 8.48 8.16 12.31
C THR A 17 8.66 9.59 11.79
N LEU A 18 7.56 10.31 11.57
CA LEU A 18 7.60 11.70 11.10
C LEU A 18 8.02 12.67 12.21
N LEU A 19 7.75 12.31 13.46
CA LEU A 19 8.08 13.09 14.65
C LEU A 19 9.42 12.74 15.28
N LEU A 20 9.98 11.56 14.95
CA LEU A 20 11.24 11.12 15.54
C LEU A 20 12.38 12.11 15.26
N PRO A 21 13.21 12.42 16.28
CA PRO A 21 14.41 13.24 16.10
C PRO A 21 15.34 12.64 15.03
N ALA A 22 15.68 13.46 14.04
CA ALA A 22 16.37 13.04 12.83
C ALA A 22 17.79 12.50 13.08
N GLN A 23 18.48 12.99 14.11
CA GLN A 23 19.91 12.78 14.30
C GLN A 23 20.25 11.51 15.11
N THR A 24 19.36 11.06 15.99
CA THR A 24 19.67 10.00 16.97
C THR A 24 18.74 8.79 16.86
N VAL A 25 17.44 8.99 17.04
CA VAL A 25 16.47 7.89 17.16
C VAL A 25 16.08 7.34 15.80
N LEU A 26 15.93 8.20 14.79
CA LEU A 26 15.46 7.80 13.46
C LEU A 26 16.39 6.79 12.73
N PRO A 27 17.74 6.95 12.71
CA PRO A 27 18.63 5.96 12.12
C PRO A 27 18.53 4.59 12.80
N VAL A 28 18.48 4.58 14.14
CA VAL A 28 18.38 3.33 14.92
C VAL A 28 17.04 2.63 14.63
N TYR A 29 15.94 3.38 14.63
CA TYR A 29 14.61 2.83 14.37
C TYR A 29 14.46 2.29 12.94
N SER A 30 14.90 3.05 11.94
CA SER A 30 14.86 2.62 10.53
C SER A 30 15.77 1.41 10.28
N ALA A 31 16.97 1.37 10.85
CA ALA A 31 17.84 0.20 10.77
C ALA A 31 17.22 -1.02 11.47
N ALA A 32 16.66 -0.87 12.68
CA ALA A 32 16.04 -1.96 13.41
C ALA A 32 14.84 -2.57 12.66
N THR A 33 13.97 -1.74 12.08
CA THR A 33 12.82 -2.22 11.29
C THR A 33 13.24 -2.95 10.01
N PHE A 34 14.30 -2.48 9.35
CA PHE A 34 14.87 -3.17 8.19
C PHE A 34 15.61 -4.47 8.56
N LEU A 35 16.34 -4.49 9.68
CA LEU A 35 17.00 -5.70 10.20
C LEU A 35 15.98 -6.76 10.60
N CYS A 36 14.83 -6.36 11.18
CA CYS A 36 13.72 -7.27 11.46
C CYS A 36 13.21 -7.96 10.19
N LEU A 37 13.07 -7.22 9.09
CA LEU A 37 12.71 -7.78 7.78
C LEU A 37 13.75 -8.78 7.24
N LEU A 38 15.04 -8.52 7.46
CA LEU A 38 16.13 -9.40 7.00
C LEU A 38 16.28 -10.67 7.87
N ALA A 39 16.09 -10.53 9.18
CA ALA A 39 16.23 -11.62 10.14
C ALA A 39 15.22 -12.74 9.87
N GLN A 40 13.98 -12.37 9.56
CA GLN A 40 12.92 -13.34 9.33
C GLN A 40 13.00 -13.96 7.93
N LYS A 41 13.18 -15.29 7.86
CA LYS A 41 13.35 -16.04 6.59
C LYS A 41 12.20 -15.80 5.59
N SER A 42 10.96 -15.69 6.07
CA SER A 42 9.79 -15.48 5.22
C SER A 42 9.73 -14.10 4.55
N THR A 43 10.40 -13.09 5.11
CA THR A 43 10.37 -11.71 4.61
C THR A 43 11.62 -11.32 3.83
N ARG A 44 12.66 -12.16 3.76
CA ARG A 44 13.91 -11.84 3.05
C ARG A 44 13.71 -11.45 1.58
N ARG A 45 12.77 -12.08 0.87
CA ARG A 45 12.44 -11.69 -0.51
C ARG A 45 11.90 -10.26 -0.57
N ARG A 46 11.01 -9.90 0.37
CA ARG A 46 10.48 -8.52 0.53
C ARG A 46 11.60 -7.55 0.89
N ALA A 47 12.51 -7.94 1.79
CA ALA A 47 13.64 -7.12 2.18
C ALA A 47 14.56 -6.78 0.98
N LYS A 48 14.79 -7.73 0.06
CA LYS A 48 15.52 -7.47 -1.19
C LYS A 48 14.81 -6.43 -2.06
N TYR A 49 13.49 -6.51 -2.20
CA TYR A 49 12.72 -5.49 -2.93
C TYR A 49 12.80 -4.12 -2.26
N VAL A 50 12.69 -4.06 -0.92
CA VAL A 50 12.84 -2.81 -0.17
C VAL A 50 14.25 -2.25 -0.36
N ALA A 51 15.30 -3.07 -0.27
CA ALA A 51 16.68 -2.63 -0.48
C ALA A 51 16.88 -2.05 -1.87
N TRP A 52 16.39 -2.74 -2.91
CA TRP A 52 16.50 -2.26 -4.30
C TRP A 52 15.73 -0.97 -4.52
N LEU A 53 14.50 -0.90 -4.02
CA LEU A 53 13.66 0.29 -4.07
C LEU A 53 14.34 1.47 -3.35
N MET A 54 14.86 1.25 -2.15
CA MET A 54 15.50 2.29 -1.33
C MET A 54 16.84 2.73 -1.89
N LEU A 55 17.58 1.87 -2.58
CA LEU A 55 18.79 2.26 -3.29
C LEU A 55 18.46 3.20 -4.46
N SER A 56 17.46 2.83 -5.27
CA SER A 56 16.98 3.68 -6.37
C SER A 56 16.40 5.02 -5.88
N LEU A 57 15.55 4.98 -4.84
CA LEU A 57 14.98 6.18 -4.22
C LEU A 57 16.04 7.04 -3.54
N GLY A 58 17.02 6.41 -2.87
CA GLY A 58 18.14 7.10 -2.22
C GLY A 58 18.96 7.91 -3.23
N PHE A 59 19.23 7.32 -4.39
CA PHE A 59 19.90 8.04 -5.48
C PHE A 59 19.07 9.24 -5.97
N GLY A 60 17.77 9.05 -6.19
CA GLY A 60 16.88 10.14 -6.62
C GLY A 60 16.75 11.26 -5.59
N LEU A 61 16.60 10.91 -4.30
CA LEU A 61 16.56 11.88 -3.20
C LEU A 61 17.88 12.61 -3.04
N TRP A 62 19.00 11.92 -3.17
CA TRP A 62 20.31 12.56 -3.17
C TRP A 62 20.45 13.56 -4.32
N LEU A 63 20.08 13.18 -5.54
CA LEU A 63 20.23 14.03 -6.72
C LEU A 63 19.38 15.31 -6.60
N VAL A 64 18.12 15.16 -6.18
CA VAL A 64 17.15 16.26 -6.10
C VAL A 64 17.34 17.08 -4.82
N HIS A 65 17.32 16.42 -3.66
CA HIS A 65 17.32 17.09 -2.35
C HIS A 65 18.73 17.32 -1.81
N GLY A 66 19.77 16.65 -2.33
CA GLY A 66 21.16 16.92 -1.96
C GLY A 66 21.74 18.19 -2.62
N GLY A 67 20.97 18.88 -3.47
CA GLY A 67 21.35 20.14 -4.10
C GLY A 67 22.08 20.02 -5.43
N TRP A 68 22.43 18.80 -5.87
CA TRP A 68 23.13 18.56 -7.13
C TRP A 68 22.34 19.00 -8.37
N LEU A 69 21.06 18.62 -8.43
CA LEU A 69 20.20 19.02 -9.55
C LEU A 69 19.99 20.54 -9.58
N THR A 70 19.83 21.16 -8.40
CA THR A 70 19.63 22.61 -8.28
C THR A 70 20.89 23.40 -8.63
N GLU A 71 22.07 22.87 -8.31
CA GLU A 71 23.34 23.48 -8.70
C GLU A 71 23.54 23.39 -10.21
N TRP A 72 23.25 22.24 -10.81
CA TRP A 72 23.38 22.05 -12.26
C TRP A 72 22.42 22.93 -13.07
N ILE A 73 21.16 23.05 -12.64
CA ILE A 73 20.13 23.81 -13.36
C ILE A 73 20.18 25.31 -13.02
N SER A 74 20.29 25.65 -11.73
CA SER A 74 20.10 27.02 -11.24
C SER A 74 21.40 27.71 -10.80
N ARG A 75 22.56 27.03 -10.86
CA ARG A 75 23.88 27.51 -10.42
C ARG A 75 23.90 28.10 -9.00
N GLN A 76 22.96 27.70 -8.15
CA GLN A 76 22.96 28.10 -6.74
C GLN A 76 23.98 27.25 -5.96
N PRO A 77 24.74 27.86 -5.03
CA PRO A 77 25.71 27.13 -4.23
C PRO A 77 25.02 26.10 -3.33
N ARG A 78 25.68 24.94 -3.15
CA ARG A 78 25.16 23.83 -2.36
C ARG A 78 25.22 24.12 -0.86
N ASP A 79 24.07 24.12 -0.21
CA ASP A 79 23.99 24.15 1.26
C ASP A 79 24.20 22.73 1.85
N PRO A 80 25.21 22.50 2.71
CA PRO A 80 25.45 21.22 3.37
C PRO A 80 24.24 20.69 4.16
N GLN A 81 23.36 21.56 4.67
CA GLN A 81 22.18 21.13 5.45
C GLN A 81 21.18 20.34 4.60
N ARG A 82 21.10 20.60 3.28
CA ARG A 82 20.19 19.93 2.36
C ARG A 82 20.42 18.42 2.28
N TRP A 83 21.68 17.98 2.38
CA TRP A 83 22.02 16.56 2.44
C TRP A 83 21.44 15.88 3.69
N ILE A 84 21.46 16.56 4.84
CA ILE A 84 20.88 16.02 6.09
C ILE A 84 19.38 15.81 5.94
N TYR A 85 18.67 16.76 5.29
CA TYR A 85 17.25 16.60 4.98
C TYR A 85 16.98 15.42 4.03
N ALA A 86 17.80 15.25 2.99
CA ALA A 86 17.68 14.13 2.05
C ALA A 86 17.84 12.77 2.76
N VAL A 87 18.86 12.64 3.62
CA VAL A 87 19.09 11.42 4.43
C VAL A 87 17.94 11.20 5.41
N THR A 88 17.44 12.25 6.06
CA THR A 88 16.31 12.17 7.00
C THR A 88 15.05 11.65 6.30
N LEU A 89 14.73 12.19 5.12
CA LEU A 89 13.61 11.71 4.30
C LEU A 89 13.80 10.26 3.86
N TRP A 90 15.01 9.90 3.44
CA TRP A 90 15.34 8.53 3.05
C TRP A 90 15.15 7.53 4.21
N LEU A 91 15.61 7.87 5.42
CA LEU A 91 15.43 7.02 6.62
C LEU A 91 13.95 6.89 7.03
N ARG A 92 13.16 7.97 6.92
CA ARG A 92 11.70 7.93 7.16
C ARG A 92 11.01 6.99 6.18
N LEU A 93 11.32 7.11 4.89
CA LEU A 93 10.77 6.21 3.87
C LEU A 93 11.19 4.77 4.11
N LEU A 94 12.47 4.53 4.46
CA LEU A 94 12.97 3.20 4.79
C LEU A 94 12.17 2.58 5.94
N ALA A 95 11.93 3.33 7.02
CA ALA A 95 11.18 2.84 8.17
C ALA A 95 9.70 2.56 7.83
N ILE A 96 9.02 3.48 7.13
CA ILE A 96 7.60 3.32 6.74
C ILE A 96 7.42 2.15 5.79
N VAL A 97 8.28 2.05 4.76
CA VAL A 97 8.24 0.97 3.79
C VAL A 97 8.57 -0.36 4.48
N SER A 98 9.58 -0.41 5.34
CA SER A 98 9.97 -1.64 6.03
C SER A 98 8.86 -2.17 6.95
N THR A 99 8.30 -1.30 7.78
CA THR A 99 7.17 -1.65 8.65
C THR A 99 5.92 -2.04 7.86
N SER A 100 5.67 -1.43 6.70
CA SER A 100 4.56 -1.82 5.82
C SER A 100 4.72 -3.24 5.29
N GLN A 101 5.94 -3.65 4.93
CA GLN A 101 6.21 -5.00 4.43
C GLN A 101 6.07 -6.05 5.54
N LEU A 102 6.46 -5.72 6.77
CA LEU A 102 6.19 -6.56 7.93
C LEU A 102 4.67 -6.75 8.11
N TRP A 103 3.91 -5.65 8.10
CA TRP A 103 2.45 -5.72 8.23
C TRP A 103 1.80 -6.58 7.13
N MET A 104 2.19 -6.38 5.86
CA MET A 104 1.69 -7.16 4.72
C MET A 104 2.02 -8.66 4.84
N GLN A 105 3.10 -9.03 5.52
CA GLN A 105 3.44 -10.43 5.77
C GLN A 105 2.51 -11.08 6.80
N TYR A 106 2.15 -10.34 7.85
CA TYR A 106 1.33 -10.88 8.95
C TYR A 106 -0.18 -10.81 8.69
N VAL A 107 -0.63 -9.97 7.76
CA VAL A 107 -2.05 -9.80 7.43
C VAL A 107 -2.32 -10.21 5.98
N PRO A 108 -2.79 -11.45 5.73
CA PRO A 108 -3.17 -11.85 4.38
C PRO A 108 -4.40 -11.08 3.91
N VAL A 109 -4.44 -10.76 2.61
CA VAL A 109 -5.49 -9.94 1.96
C VAL A 109 -6.88 -10.52 2.23
N SER A 110 -7.03 -11.86 2.16
CA SER A 110 -8.30 -12.54 2.45
C SER A 110 -8.83 -12.28 3.86
N ARG A 111 -7.95 -12.23 4.87
CA ARG A 111 -8.32 -11.91 6.25
C ARG A 111 -8.67 -10.44 6.42
N PHE A 112 -7.98 -9.55 5.70
CA PHE A 112 -8.30 -8.12 5.68
C PHE A 112 -9.69 -7.85 5.08
N MET A 113 -10.00 -8.48 3.93
CA MET A 113 -11.34 -8.40 3.31
C MET A 113 -12.44 -8.89 4.26
N ARG A 114 -12.21 -10.02 4.94
CA ARG A 114 -13.17 -10.53 5.96
C ARG A 114 -13.37 -9.56 7.12
N ALA A 115 -12.29 -8.94 7.60
CA ALA A 115 -12.38 -7.91 8.64
C ALA A 115 -13.19 -6.70 8.18
N LEU A 116 -13.07 -6.32 6.91
CA LEU A 116 -13.81 -5.23 6.31
C LEU A 116 -15.32 -5.49 6.25
N PHE A 117 -15.73 -6.67 5.80
CA PHE A 117 -17.15 -7.06 5.80
C PHE A 117 -17.71 -7.29 7.21
N ALA A 118 -16.87 -7.70 8.17
CA ALA A 118 -17.26 -7.87 9.57
C ALA A 118 -17.25 -6.55 10.37
N SER A 119 -16.81 -5.45 9.76
CA SER A 119 -16.72 -4.15 10.41
C SER A 119 -18.08 -3.47 10.55
N ARG A 120 -18.09 -2.32 11.23
CA ARG A 120 -19.28 -1.46 11.35
C ARG A 120 -19.55 -0.62 10.08
N LEU A 121 -18.74 -0.78 9.04
CA LEU A 121 -18.92 -0.05 7.79
C LEU A 121 -20.20 -0.51 7.08
N PRO A 122 -20.92 0.40 6.39
CA PRO A 122 -22.02 0.00 5.52
C PRO A 122 -21.55 -1.04 4.48
N PRO A 123 -22.35 -2.06 4.15
CA PRO A 123 -21.93 -3.14 3.25
C PRO A 123 -21.43 -2.66 1.90
N GLY A 124 -22.01 -1.58 1.35
CA GLY A 124 -21.56 -0.96 0.10
C GLY A 124 -20.14 -0.39 0.19
N VAL A 125 -19.79 0.26 1.31
CA VAL A 125 -18.45 0.82 1.53
C VAL A 125 -17.44 -0.31 1.73
N ALA A 126 -17.80 -1.34 2.50
CA ALA A 126 -16.97 -2.53 2.66
C ALA A 126 -16.74 -3.22 1.30
N TYR A 127 -17.78 -3.32 0.47
CA TYR A 127 -17.65 -3.87 -0.87
C TYR A 127 -16.80 -3.00 -1.80
N LEU A 128 -16.84 -1.67 -1.68
CA LEU A 128 -16.02 -0.77 -2.50
C LEU A 128 -14.53 -1.03 -2.30
N PHE A 129 -14.07 -1.18 -1.06
CA PHE A 129 -12.64 -1.45 -0.81
C PHE A 129 -12.25 -2.92 -1.03
N ALA A 130 -13.14 -3.89 -0.71
CA ALA A 130 -12.83 -5.31 -0.92
C ALA A 130 -13.03 -5.77 -2.37
N GLY A 131 -13.91 -5.11 -3.14
CA GLY A 131 -14.34 -5.50 -4.47
C GLY A 131 -13.19 -5.76 -5.43
N PRO A 132 -12.27 -4.80 -5.63
CA PRO A 132 -11.11 -5.00 -6.51
C PRO A 132 -10.23 -6.19 -6.08
N LEU A 133 -10.05 -6.38 -4.77
CA LEU A 133 -9.25 -7.47 -4.21
C LEU A 133 -9.94 -8.84 -4.39
N LEU A 134 -11.26 -8.89 -4.45
CA LEU A 134 -12.04 -10.11 -4.68
C LEU A 134 -11.96 -10.59 -6.14
N VAL A 135 -11.83 -9.67 -7.09
CA VAL A 135 -11.85 -9.99 -8.54
C VAL A 135 -10.46 -10.02 -9.16
N VAL A 136 -9.40 -9.76 -8.39
CA VAL A 136 -8.03 -9.63 -8.94
C VAL A 136 -7.59 -10.88 -9.71
N GLU A 137 -7.85 -12.08 -9.19
CA GLU A 137 -7.48 -13.33 -9.86
C GLU A 137 -8.33 -13.57 -11.12
N GLN A 138 -9.61 -13.17 -11.08
CA GLN A 138 -10.48 -13.23 -12.25
C GLN A 138 -10.00 -12.29 -13.36
N LEU A 139 -9.61 -11.06 -13.02
CA LEU A 139 -9.08 -10.09 -13.98
C LEU A 139 -7.75 -10.56 -14.58
N LYS A 140 -6.87 -11.18 -13.78
CA LYS A 140 -5.63 -11.79 -14.30
C LYS A 140 -5.92 -12.90 -15.31
N HIS A 141 -6.88 -13.78 -15.01
CA HIS A 141 -7.25 -14.85 -15.91
C HIS A 141 -7.88 -14.32 -17.21
N GLN A 142 -8.79 -13.36 -17.11
CA GLN A 142 -9.37 -12.68 -18.28
C GLN A 142 -8.29 -11.99 -19.12
N LEU A 143 -7.35 -11.30 -18.48
CA LEU A 143 -6.24 -10.66 -19.17
C LEU A 143 -5.37 -11.69 -19.91
N ALA A 144 -5.10 -12.87 -19.31
CA ALA A 144 -4.36 -13.93 -19.98
C ALA A 144 -5.08 -14.46 -21.24
N ILE A 145 -6.39 -14.71 -21.15
CA ILE A 145 -7.21 -15.14 -22.29
C ILE A 145 -7.22 -14.07 -23.39
N ILE A 146 -7.43 -12.81 -23.02
CA ILE A 146 -7.42 -11.69 -23.97
C ILE A 146 -6.05 -11.56 -24.62
N HIS A 147 -4.97 -11.71 -23.84
CA HIS A 147 -3.61 -11.65 -24.33
C HIS A 147 -3.34 -12.72 -25.39
N GLU A 148 -3.73 -13.97 -25.14
CA GLU A 148 -3.61 -15.07 -26.11
C GLU A 148 -4.48 -14.84 -27.35
N ALA A 149 -5.72 -14.36 -27.18
CA ALA A 149 -6.62 -14.07 -28.29
C ALA A 149 -6.11 -12.94 -29.20
N GLN A 150 -5.56 -11.86 -28.62
CA GLN A 150 -4.99 -10.76 -29.41
C GLN A 150 -3.70 -11.18 -30.10
N ARG A 151 -2.90 -12.03 -29.45
CA ARG A 151 -1.72 -12.64 -30.08
C ARG A 151 -2.10 -13.49 -31.29
N ALA A 152 -3.17 -14.30 -31.20
CA ALA A 152 -3.69 -15.07 -32.32
C ALA A 152 -4.22 -14.20 -33.47
N ARG A 153 -4.66 -12.96 -33.18
CA ARG A 153 -5.07 -11.95 -34.17
C ARG A 153 -3.90 -11.19 -34.80
N GLY A 154 -2.66 -11.53 -34.46
CA GLY A 154 -1.46 -10.89 -35.00
C GLY A 154 -1.12 -9.55 -34.35
N VAL A 155 -1.67 -9.24 -33.18
CA VAL A 155 -1.29 -8.03 -32.44
C VAL A 155 0.13 -8.19 -31.88
N PRO A 156 1.06 -7.25 -32.13
CA PRO A 156 2.46 -7.35 -31.73
C PRO A 156 2.65 -7.07 -30.22
N LEU A 157 2.25 -8.03 -29.38
CA LEU A 157 2.34 -7.92 -27.92
C LEU A 157 3.71 -8.31 -27.36
N ASP A 158 4.49 -9.07 -28.12
CA ASP A 158 5.82 -9.56 -27.72
C ASP A 158 6.98 -8.72 -28.31
N GLU A 159 6.70 -7.70 -29.11
CA GLU A 159 7.73 -6.93 -29.83
C GLU A 159 8.41 -5.84 -28.97
N GLY A 160 9.03 -4.83 -29.58
CA GLY A 160 9.74 -3.77 -28.86
C GLY A 160 8.82 -2.97 -27.91
N TRP A 161 9.38 -2.36 -26.86
CA TRP A 161 8.62 -1.66 -25.82
C TRP A 161 7.62 -0.62 -26.39
N TYR A 162 7.98 0.06 -27.49
CA TYR A 162 7.13 1.04 -28.17
C TYR A 162 5.90 0.39 -28.85
N GLN A 163 6.10 -0.72 -29.56
CA GLN A 163 5.01 -1.45 -30.20
C GLN A 163 4.07 -2.08 -29.17
N ARG A 164 4.63 -2.62 -28.07
CA ARG A 164 3.84 -3.11 -26.93
C ARG A 164 2.96 -2.01 -26.35
N LEU A 165 3.51 -0.82 -26.13
CA LEU A 165 2.75 0.31 -25.61
C LEU A 165 1.60 0.70 -26.55
N ARG A 166 1.87 0.77 -27.86
CA ARG A 166 0.86 1.06 -28.89
C ARG A 166 -0.23 -0.01 -28.95
N ALA A 167 0.10 -1.26 -28.64
CA ALA A 167 -0.83 -2.38 -28.62
C ALA A 167 -1.62 -2.52 -27.30
N MET A 168 -1.26 -1.81 -26.23
CA MET A 168 -1.95 -1.87 -24.93
C MET A 168 -3.48 -1.65 -25.01
N PRO A 169 -4.02 -0.72 -25.82
CA PRO A 169 -5.46 -0.56 -25.95
C PRO A 169 -6.18 -1.83 -26.40
N ALA A 170 -5.53 -2.69 -27.20
CA ALA A 170 -6.10 -3.97 -27.65
C ALA A 170 -6.32 -4.97 -26.48
N LEU A 171 -5.65 -4.78 -25.35
CA LEU A 171 -5.86 -5.54 -24.12
C LEU A 171 -6.80 -4.82 -23.15
N ILE A 172 -6.58 -3.51 -22.96
CA ILE A 172 -7.30 -2.71 -21.95
C ILE A 172 -8.78 -2.59 -22.30
N VAL A 173 -9.12 -2.26 -23.55
CA VAL A 173 -10.51 -2.05 -23.98
C VAL A 173 -11.37 -3.30 -23.77
N PRO A 174 -10.99 -4.50 -24.25
CA PRO A 174 -11.80 -5.70 -24.00
C PRO A 174 -11.82 -6.09 -22.51
N LEU A 175 -10.75 -5.84 -21.77
CA LEU A 175 -10.73 -6.13 -20.33
C LEU A 175 -11.70 -5.22 -19.57
N THR A 176 -11.74 -3.93 -19.86
CA THR A 176 -12.65 -2.98 -19.21
C THR A 176 -14.11 -3.26 -19.57
N GLN A 177 -14.40 -3.55 -20.84
CA GLN A 177 -15.75 -3.96 -21.26
C GLN A 177 -16.22 -5.21 -20.52
N ASN A 178 -15.36 -6.25 -20.45
CA ASN A 178 -15.67 -7.45 -19.68
C ASN A 178 -15.84 -7.17 -18.19
N ALA A 179 -14.99 -6.34 -17.60
CA ALA A 179 -15.08 -5.97 -16.19
C ALA A 179 -16.38 -5.21 -15.88
N LEU A 180 -16.79 -4.28 -16.73
CA LEU A 180 -18.03 -3.51 -16.58
C LEU A 180 -19.27 -4.42 -16.71
N ASN A 181 -19.29 -5.32 -17.70
CA ASN A 181 -20.38 -6.28 -17.85
C ASN A 181 -20.49 -7.21 -16.63
N ASN A 182 -19.37 -7.75 -16.16
CA ASN A 182 -19.33 -8.59 -14.97
C ASN A 182 -19.76 -7.82 -13.71
N LEU A 183 -19.37 -6.55 -13.58
CA LEU A 183 -19.77 -5.69 -12.47
C LEU A 183 -21.28 -5.41 -12.50
N ALA A 184 -21.85 -5.16 -13.67
CA ALA A 184 -23.29 -4.93 -13.84
C ALA A 184 -24.11 -6.17 -13.42
N ILE A 185 -23.74 -7.36 -13.92
CA ILE A 185 -24.37 -8.63 -13.54
C ILE A 185 -24.24 -8.89 -12.03
N ARG A 186 -23.04 -8.69 -11.48
CA ARG A 186 -22.79 -8.88 -10.05
C ARG A 186 -23.53 -7.87 -9.19
N GLY A 187 -23.65 -6.63 -9.63
CA GLY A 187 -24.43 -5.58 -8.98
C GLY A 187 -25.91 -5.97 -8.89
N ALA A 188 -26.51 -6.34 -10.02
CA ALA A 188 -27.89 -6.82 -10.07
C ALA A 188 -28.12 -8.03 -9.16
N ALA A 189 -27.20 -9.00 -9.17
CA ALA A 189 -27.28 -10.17 -8.30
C ALA A 189 -27.17 -9.83 -6.80
N LEU A 190 -26.35 -8.82 -6.44
CA LEU A 190 -26.25 -8.31 -5.07
C LEU A 190 -27.54 -7.60 -4.64
N ASP A 191 -28.14 -6.80 -5.53
CA ASP A 191 -29.39 -6.09 -5.27
C ASP A 191 -30.57 -7.06 -5.13
N MET A 192 -30.66 -8.09 -5.99
CA MET A 192 -31.64 -9.18 -5.86
C MET A 192 -31.52 -9.94 -4.53
N ARG A 193 -30.29 -10.03 -3.97
CA ARG A 193 -30.03 -10.64 -2.66
C ARG A 193 -30.17 -9.65 -1.49
N GLY A 194 -30.70 -8.46 -1.75
CA GLY A 194 -30.87 -7.41 -0.74
C GLY A 194 -29.57 -7.01 -0.06
N PHE A 195 -28.44 -6.98 -0.80
CA PHE A 195 -27.11 -6.81 -0.19
C PHE A 195 -26.99 -5.51 0.62
N ARG A 196 -27.71 -4.46 0.20
CA ARG A 196 -27.75 -3.14 0.83
C ARG A 196 -28.94 -2.91 1.76
N LEU A 197 -29.81 -3.92 1.95
CA LEU A 197 -31.05 -3.78 2.72
C LEU A 197 -30.80 -3.47 4.20
N HIS A 198 -29.78 -4.11 4.79
CA HIS A 198 -29.45 -3.95 6.21
C HIS A 198 -28.13 -3.20 6.40
N ARG A 199 -28.10 -2.31 7.41
CA ARG A 199 -26.91 -1.52 7.78
C ARG A 199 -25.75 -2.38 8.25
N THR A 200 -26.02 -3.52 8.88
CA THR A 200 -25.03 -4.47 9.40
C THR A 200 -25.39 -5.88 8.98
N ARG A 201 -24.41 -6.67 8.52
CA ARG A 201 -24.61 -8.07 8.15
C ARG A 201 -23.84 -8.99 9.08
N THR A 202 -24.42 -10.15 9.36
CA THR A 202 -23.72 -11.26 10.02
C THR A 202 -22.72 -11.86 9.05
N THR A 203 -21.46 -11.97 9.48
CA THR A 203 -20.40 -12.58 8.67
C THR A 203 -20.01 -13.93 9.28
N LEU A 204 -20.09 -14.99 8.49
CA LEU A 204 -19.81 -16.37 8.93
C LEU A 204 -18.38 -16.55 9.46
N TRP A 205 -17.41 -15.83 8.87
CA TRP A 205 -15.98 -15.98 9.19
C TRP A 205 -15.37 -14.67 9.69
N ALA A 206 -16.02 -14.04 10.66
CA ALA A 206 -15.52 -12.83 11.30
C ALA A 206 -14.21 -13.09 12.06
N PRO A 207 -13.14 -12.30 11.83
CA PRO A 207 -11.96 -12.36 12.68
C PRO A 207 -12.31 -12.00 14.12
N LYS A 208 -11.89 -12.83 15.09
CA LYS A 208 -12.10 -12.55 16.52
C LYS A 208 -11.45 -11.21 16.90
N ASP A 209 -12.25 -10.28 17.45
CA ASP A 209 -11.81 -9.00 18.00
C ASP A 209 -11.99 -9.03 19.52
N SER A 210 -10.89 -9.09 20.27
CA SER A 210 -10.94 -9.07 21.73
C SER A 210 -11.14 -7.64 22.26
N VAL A 211 -11.72 -7.52 23.46
CA VAL A 211 -11.92 -6.20 24.10
C VAL A 211 -10.58 -5.46 24.25
N LEU A 212 -9.51 -6.17 24.65
CA LEU A 212 -8.16 -5.61 24.73
C LEU A 212 -7.68 -5.05 23.38
N GLN A 213 -7.90 -5.77 22.27
CA GLN A 213 -7.49 -5.30 20.94
C GLN A 213 -8.30 -4.09 20.47
N ARG A 214 -9.55 -3.97 20.91
CA ARG A 214 -10.40 -2.83 20.62
C ARG A 214 -9.96 -1.59 21.41
N VAL A 215 -9.70 -1.74 22.71
CA VAL A 215 -9.20 -0.66 23.57
C VAL A 215 -7.83 -0.19 23.06
N ALA A 216 -6.90 -1.11 22.78
CA ALA A 216 -5.60 -0.77 22.23
C ALA A 216 -5.71 -0.04 20.90
N ARG A 217 -6.64 -0.42 20.02
CA ARG A 217 -6.88 0.24 18.72
C ARG A 217 -7.36 1.68 18.91
N TYR A 218 -8.31 1.94 19.80
CA TYR A 218 -8.76 3.31 20.07
C TYR A 218 -7.65 4.14 20.74
N GLY A 219 -6.86 3.54 21.65
CA GLY A 219 -5.69 4.18 22.23
C GLY A 219 -4.65 4.58 21.17
N MET A 220 -4.34 3.68 20.23
CA MET A 220 -3.42 3.98 19.12
C MET A 220 -3.95 5.11 18.22
N VAL A 221 -5.25 5.18 17.94
CA VAL A 221 -5.84 6.28 17.16
C VAL A 221 -5.73 7.61 17.91
N LEU A 222 -6.00 7.63 19.22
CA LEU A 222 -5.83 8.83 20.03
C LEU A 222 -4.37 9.30 20.05
N LEU A 223 -3.41 8.37 20.12
CA LEU A 223 -1.98 8.70 20.04
C LEU A 223 -1.62 9.30 18.67
N ILE A 224 -2.12 8.74 17.56
CA ILE A 224 -1.90 9.33 16.22
C ILE A 224 -2.43 10.76 16.16
N LEU A 225 -3.62 11.01 16.72
CA LEU A 225 -4.20 12.36 16.75
C LEU A 225 -3.40 13.32 17.63
N ALA A 226 -2.91 12.86 18.78
CA ALA A 226 -2.04 13.64 19.64
C ALA A 226 -0.70 13.97 18.96
N GLU A 227 -0.07 12.99 18.33
CA GLU A 227 1.14 13.16 17.51
C GLU A 227 0.92 14.18 16.38
N ALA A 228 -0.18 14.06 15.63
CA ALA A 228 -0.52 15.01 14.58
C ALA A 228 -0.77 16.42 15.13
N GLY A 229 -1.44 16.55 16.28
CA GLY A 229 -1.65 17.84 16.94
C GLY A 229 -0.34 18.49 17.38
N VAL A 230 0.57 17.71 17.97
CA VAL A 230 1.92 18.17 18.35
C VAL A 230 2.71 18.60 17.11
N TRP A 231 2.64 17.85 16.01
CA TRP A 231 3.31 18.20 14.77
C TRP A 231 2.84 19.53 14.19
N ILE A 232 1.53 19.78 14.20
CA ILE A 232 0.94 21.03 13.72
C ILE A 232 1.35 22.19 14.63
N TRP A 233 1.41 21.96 15.95
CA TRP A 233 1.75 23.02 16.91
C TRP A 233 3.23 23.39 16.92
N LEU A 234 4.12 22.43 16.65
CA LEU A 234 5.57 22.66 16.59
C LEU A 234 6.06 23.27 15.27
N ARG A 235 5.18 23.44 14.28
CA ARG A 235 5.51 23.93 12.93
C ARG A 235 4.98 25.33 12.68
#